data_AF-A0A4Q2XTU0-F1
#
_entry.id   AF-A0A4Q2XTU0-F1
#
_cell.length_a   1.000
_cell.length_b   1.000
_cell.length_c   1.000
_cell.angle_alpha   90.00
_cell.angle_beta   90.00
_cell.angle_gamma   90.00
#
_symmetry.space_group_name_H-M   'P 1'
#
loop_
_entity.id
_entity.type
_entity.pdbx_description
1 polymer ?
#
loop_
_entity_poly.entity_id
_entity_poly.type
_entity_poly.pdbx_seq_one_letter_code
_entity_poly.pdbx_strand_id
1 'polypeptide(L)'
;TLSARRPRSRFVDPVEYRLGGVRVEAMTHRYGPHYFRTNSSRIFDYLSRFTGWHEVAYTIKSFTRGRYWSFPVNLNTFEELSGRPSTPEEFSEWLTANRVPIANPANSEEVILSQAGPEFYRLFFEGYTQKQWKRHPRDLDASVCGRIPIRTNRDDRYLTESFQALPDKGYTAMFGNLLAASPGIEVRLGVDFEEARRRWSHRHLIHTGAIDEYFGYKFGPLPYRSLRFEHEAFSAEQLRGRESTAGKPGFWQPAMQVNYPDPEVPFTRIVEIKHATGQDIPASSIMREFPKDWTPGTDPYYPIPAPDSRKAYHTSFIGRLATYRYYNMDQVTGMALAEADRLLDRYGRP
;
A
#
# COMPACT_ATOMS: atom_id res chain seq x y z
N THR A 1 14.42 19.92 14.40
CA THR A 1 15.22 18.71 14.13
C THR A 1 14.32 17.53 13.88
N LEU A 2 14.60 16.72 12.84
CA LEU A 2 13.96 15.45 12.55
C LEU A 2 14.94 14.31 12.85
N SER A 3 14.49 13.28 13.56
CA SER A 3 15.30 12.10 13.88
C SER A 3 14.66 10.84 13.30
N ALA A 4 15.46 9.97 12.69
CA ALA A 4 15.00 8.67 12.20
C ALA A 4 15.97 7.55 12.60
N ARG A 5 15.42 6.44 13.12
CA ARG A 5 16.17 5.27 13.61
C ARG A 5 17.06 4.63 12.55
N ARG A 6 16.66 4.68 11.26
CA ARG A 6 17.40 4.04 10.18
C ARG A 6 18.36 5.00 9.48
N PRO A 7 19.54 4.53 9.07
CA PRO A 7 20.52 5.36 8.36
C PRO A 7 20.04 5.80 6.97
N ARG A 8 19.03 5.10 6.39
CA ARG A 8 18.39 5.43 5.11
C ARG A 8 16.93 4.94 5.10
N SER A 9 15.95 5.84 5.08
CA SER A 9 14.58 5.52 4.63
C SER A 9 14.45 5.94 3.16
N ARG A 10 14.98 5.12 2.25
CA ARG A 10 14.84 5.37 0.81
C ARG A 10 13.64 4.57 0.31
N PHE A 11 12.60 5.30 -0.09
CA PHE A 11 11.30 4.72 -0.46
C PHE A 11 11.32 4.17 -1.88
N VAL A 12 12.04 4.85 -2.79
CA VAL A 12 12.28 4.43 -4.18
C VAL A 12 13.69 4.82 -4.58
N ASP A 13 14.49 3.84 -4.98
CA ASP A 13 15.82 4.08 -5.56
C ASP A 13 15.84 3.49 -6.98
N PRO A 14 16.52 4.13 -7.94
CA PRO A 14 17.03 3.41 -9.09
C PRO A 14 17.96 2.32 -8.56
N VAL A 15 17.61 1.07 -8.83
CA VAL A 15 18.48 -0.06 -8.52
C VAL A 15 19.16 -0.47 -9.81
N GLU A 16 20.48 -0.41 -9.77
CA GLU A 16 21.31 -0.90 -10.85
C GLU A 16 21.54 -2.39 -10.69
N TYR A 17 21.11 -3.13 -11.71
CA TYR A 17 21.42 -4.55 -11.86
C TYR A 17 22.42 -4.70 -13.00
N ARG A 18 23.34 -5.66 -12.86
CA ARG A 18 24.14 -6.18 -13.98
C ARG A 18 23.56 -7.53 -14.37
N LEU A 19 22.86 -7.59 -15.49
CA LEU A 19 22.26 -8.81 -16.02
C LEU A 19 22.98 -9.17 -17.32
N GLY A 20 23.78 -10.25 -17.31
CA GLY A 20 24.52 -10.70 -18.49
C GLY A 20 25.47 -9.64 -19.09
N GLY A 21 26.04 -8.77 -18.26
CA GLY A 21 26.93 -7.68 -18.70
C GLY A 21 26.24 -6.37 -19.08
N VAL A 22 24.90 -6.34 -19.14
CA VAL A 22 24.11 -5.13 -19.41
C VAL A 22 23.73 -4.44 -18.09
N ARG A 23 23.96 -3.13 -18.00
CA ARG A 23 23.52 -2.29 -16.89
C ARG A 23 22.04 -1.98 -17.06
N VAL A 24 21.22 -2.37 -16.09
CA VAL A 24 19.77 -2.12 -16.06
C VAL A 24 19.48 -1.26 -14.85
N GLU A 25 18.91 -0.08 -15.06
CA GLU A 25 18.45 0.81 -14.00
C GLU A 25 16.92 0.73 -13.90
N ALA A 26 16.42 0.06 -12.87
CA ALA A 26 14.99 -0.09 -12.63
C ALA A 26 14.60 0.71 -11.37
N MET A 27 13.53 1.50 -11.47
CA MET A 27 12.97 2.19 -10.30
C MET A 27 12.27 1.14 -9.45
N THR A 28 12.75 0.88 -8.23
CA THR A 28 12.13 -0.15 -7.37
C THR A 28 11.65 0.43 -6.05
N HIS A 29 10.58 -0.15 -5.52
CA HIS A 29 10.11 0.17 -4.17
C HIS A 29 10.58 -0.94 -3.23
N ARG A 30 11.53 -0.61 -2.33
CA ARG A 30 12.15 -1.60 -1.43
C ARG A 30 11.20 -2.14 -0.35
N TYR A 31 10.12 -1.40 -0.07
CA TYR A 31 9.21 -1.65 1.05
C TYR A 31 7.77 -1.87 0.59
N GLY A 32 7.60 -2.55 -0.54
CA GLY A 32 6.28 -2.78 -1.13
C GLY A 32 5.83 -1.68 -2.09
N PRO A 33 4.79 -1.93 -2.89
CA PRO A 33 4.28 -0.94 -3.82
C PRO A 33 3.66 0.24 -3.07
N HIS A 34 3.85 1.44 -3.61
CA HIS A 34 3.27 2.67 -3.07
C HIS A 34 2.46 3.32 -4.17
N TYR A 35 1.13 3.21 -4.08
CA TYR A 35 0.18 3.77 -5.03
C TYR A 35 -0.28 5.13 -4.51
N PHE A 36 0.29 6.23 -5.01
CA PHE A 36 -0.22 7.55 -4.61
C PHE A 36 -1.55 7.81 -5.30
N ARG A 37 -2.51 8.25 -4.48
CA ARG A 37 -3.87 8.52 -4.88
C ARG A 37 -4.52 9.49 -3.90
N THR A 38 -5.39 10.37 -4.36
CA THR A 38 -6.18 11.23 -3.47
C THR A 38 -7.41 11.80 -4.17
N ASN A 39 -8.43 12.14 -3.39
CA ASN A 39 -9.56 12.98 -3.82
C ASN A 39 -9.43 14.42 -3.30
N SER A 40 -8.38 14.75 -2.56
CA SER A 40 -8.19 16.07 -1.95
C SER A 40 -7.32 16.96 -2.82
N SER A 41 -7.90 18.04 -3.33
CA SER A 41 -7.15 19.09 -4.04
C SER A 41 -6.06 19.68 -3.15
N ARG A 42 -6.35 19.95 -1.87
CA ARG A 42 -5.36 20.47 -0.91
C ARG A 42 -4.11 19.59 -0.82
N ILE A 43 -4.27 18.27 -0.80
CA ILE A 43 -3.14 17.33 -0.74
C ILE A 43 -2.38 17.31 -2.06
N PHE A 44 -3.11 17.23 -3.17
CA PHE A 44 -2.53 17.29 -4.51
C PHE A 44 -1.72 18.58 -4.71
N ASP A 45 -2.33 19.74 -4.50
CA ASP A 45 -1.73 21.07 -4.65
C ASP A 45 -0.49 21.22 -3.77
N TYR A 46 -0.55 20.73 -2.52
CA TYR A 46 0.60 20.77 -1.62
C TYR A 46 1.77 19.95 -2.15
N LEU A 47 1.54 18.69 -2.54
CA LEU A 47 2.60 17.80 -2.99
C LEU A 47 3.14 18.16 -4.39
N SER A 48 2.29 18.72 -5.26
CA SER A 48 2.67 19.23 -6.59
C SER A 48 3.73 20.34 -6.53
N ARG A 49 3.92 20.98 -5.37
CA ARG A 49 5.01 21.95 -5.16
C ARG A 49 6.40 21.29 -5.14
N PHE A 50 6.46 19.97 -4.94
CA PHE A 50 7.71 19.23 -4.72
C PHE A 50 7.98 18.14 -5.75
N THR A 51 7.03 17.87 -6.66
CA THR A 51 7.19 16.85 -7.72
C THR A 51 6.29 17.14 -8.92
N GLY A 52 6.71 16.68 -10.11
CA GLY A 52 5.78 16.44 -11.20
C GLY A 52 5.06 15.10 -10.99
N TRP A 53 4.04 14.83 -11.80
CA TRP A 53 3.23 13.62 -11.71
C TRP A 53 3.26 12.82 -13.00
N HIS A 54 3.43 11.51 -12.85
CA HIS A 54 3.20 10.51 -13.89
C HIS A 54 1.88 9.81 -13.58
N GLU A 55 0.83 10.09 -14.35
CA GLU A 55 -0.48 9.46 -14.13
C GLU A 55 -0.40 7.95 -14.36
N VAL A 56 -1.02 7.19 -13.45
CA VAL A 56 -1.03 5.74 -13.51
C VAL A 56 -2.44 5.22 -13.28
N ALA A 57 -2.95 4.47 -14.26
CA ALA A 57 -4.10 3.60 -14.04
C ALA A 57 -3.61 2.32 -13.35
N TYR A 58 -3.69 2.27 -12.02
CA TYR A 58 -3.25 1.10 -11.26
C TYR A 58 -4.20 -0.07 -11.52
N THR A 59 -3.85 -0.94 -12.46
CA THR A 59 -4.59 -2.18 -12.74
C THR A 59 -3.89 -3.37 -12.11
N ILE A 60 -4.69 -4.26 -11.52
CA ILE A 60 -4.17 -5.48 -10.88
C ILE A 60 -4.96 -6.69 -11.36
N LYS A 61 -4.42 -7.89 -11.13
CA LYS A 61 -5.12 -9.15 -11.40
C LYS A 61 -5.04 -10.08 -10.18
N SER A 62 -5.88 -11.11 -10.17
CA SER A 62 -5.77 -12.22 -9.21
C SER A 62 -5.47 -13.50 -9.97
N PHE A 63 -4.52 -14.32 -9.49
CA PHE A 63 -4.20 -15.61 -10.07
C PHE A 63 -4.64 -16.73 -9.13
N THR A 64 -5.70 -17.44 -9.50
CA THR A 64 -6.29 -18.54 -8.73
C THR A 64 -6.96 -19.52 -9.68
N ARG A 65 -7.03 -20.79 -9.28
CA ARG A 65 -7.56 -21.88 -10.12
C ARG A 65 -6.84 -21.97 -11.49
N GLY A 66 -5.52 -21.72 -11.49
CA GLY A 66 -4.67 -21.85 -12.67
C GLY A 66 -4.81 -20.77 -13.74
N ARG A 67 -5.52 -19.66 -13.47
CA ARG A 67 -5.70 -18.57 -14.44
C ARG A 67 -5.70 -17.18 -13.81
N TYR A 68 -5.51 -16.17 -14.65
CA TYR A 68 -5.61 -14.77 -14.25
C TYR A 68 -7.05 -14.28 -14.36
N TRP A 69 -7.50 -13.58 -13.34
CA TRP A 69 -8.80 -12.95 -13.21
C TRP A 69 -8.64 -11.43 -13.17
N SER A 70 -9.61 -10.73 -13.76
CA SER A 70 -9.80 -9.30 -13.54
C SER A 70 -10.11 -9.05 -12.07
N PHE A 71 -9.54 -7.97 -11.53
CA PHE A 71 -9.69 -7.61 -10.13
C PHE A 71 -9.43 -6.12 -9.93
N PRO A 72 -10.23 -5.37 -9.15
CA PRO A 72 -11.32 -5.80 -8.27
C PRO A 72 -12.51 -6.45 -8.99
N VAL A 73 -13.36 -7.16 -8.24
CA VAL A 73 -14.55 -7.82 -8.80
C VAL A 73 -15.41 -6.79 -9.54
N ASN A 74 -15.57 -7.04 -10.83
CA ASN A 74 -16.29 -6.16 -11.76
C ASN A 74 -16.95 -6.97 -12.89
N LEU A 75 -17.52 -6.30 -13.90
CA LEU A 75 -18.19 -6.97 -15.01
C LEU A 75 -17.24 -7.89 -15.79
N ASN A 76 -15.97 -7.51 -15.98
CA ASN A 76 -14.97 -8.38 -16.63
C ASN A 76 -14.78 -9.66 -15.82
N THR A 77 -14.75 -9.57 -14.49
CA THR A 77 -14.63 -10.72 -13.58
C THR A 77 -15.84 -11.65 -13.70
N PHE A 78 -17.03 -11.09 -13.89
CA PHE A 78 -18.26 -11.86 -14.08
C PHE A 78 -18.33 -12.53 -15.46
N GLU A 79 -17.90 -11.86 -16.52
CA GLU A 79 -17.77 -12.45 -17.86
C GLU A 79 -16.76 -13.60 -17.84
N GLU A 80 -15.64 -13.43 -17.13
CA GLU A 80 -14.65 -14.48 -16.89
C GLU A 80 -15.28 -15.67 -16.13
N LEU A 81 -16.07 -15.41 -15.09
CA LEU A 81 -16.74 -16.47 -14.31
C LEU A 81 -17.81 -17.22 -15.13
N SER A 82 -18.65 -16.49 -15.85
CA SER A 82 -19.76 -17.03 -16.64
C SER A 82 -19.32 -17.63 -17.99
N GLY A 83 -18.11 -17.30 -18.46
CA GLY A 83 -17.57 -17.78 -19.72
C GLY A 83 -18.19 -17.15 -20.96
N ARG A 84 -18.94 -16.05 -20.81
CA ARG A 84 -19.56 -15.30 -21.92
C ARG A 84 -19.57 -13.79 -21.69
N PRO A 85 -19.69 -12.98 -22.75
CA PRO A 85 -20.02 -11.57 -22.62
C PRO A 85 -21.35 -11.36 -21.87
N SER A 86 -21.45 -10.26 -21.14
CA SER A 86 -22.59 -9.92 -20.28
C SER A 86 -22.78 -8.41 -20.14
N THR A 87 -23.87 -7.98 -19.49
CA THR A 87 -24.19 -6.57 -19.24
C THR A 87 -24.11 -6.22 -17.75
N PRO A 88 -23.95 -4.92 -17.40
CA PRO A 88 -24.03 -4.47 -16.02
C PRO A 88 -25.32 -4.88 -15.29
N GLU A 89 -26.44 -4.94 -16.01
CA GLU A 89 -27.75 -5.32 -15.49
C GLU A 89 -27.76 -6.81 -15.11
N GLU A 90 -27.35 -7.69 -16.05
CA GLU A 90 -27.23 -9.13 -15.79
C GLU A 90 -26.30 -9.40 -14.60
N PHE A 91 -25.18 -8.67 -14.49
CA PHE A 91 -24.28 -8.85 -13.36
C PHE A 91 -24.89 -8.33 -12.04
N SER A 92 -25.62 -7.22 -12.07
CA SER A 92 -26.31 -6.68 -10.90
C SER A 92 -27.40 -7.62 -10.39
N GLU A 93 -28.14 -8.26 -11.29
CA GLU A 93 -29.13 -9.30 -10.97
C GLU A 93 -28.45 -10.52 -10.36
N TRP A 94 -27.35 -10.99 -10.96
CA TRP A 94 -26.58 -12.11 -10.43
C TRP A 94 -26.06 -11.80 -9.02
N LEU A 95 -25.49 -10.61 -8.80
CA LEU A 95 -25.05 -10.18 -7.47
C LEU A 95 -26.19 -10.16 -6.47
N THR A 96 -27.36 -9.63 -6.84
CA THR A 96 -28.54 -9.59 -5.98
C THR A 96 -29.00 -10.99 -5.57
N ALA A 97 -28.95 -11.94 -6.50
CA ALA A 97 -29.31 -13.34 -6.24
C ALA A 97 -28.28 -14.12 -5.40
N ASN A 98 -27.00 -13.73 -5.43
CA ASN A 98 -25.91 -14.50 -4.82
C ASN A 98 -25.29 -13.85 -3.56
N ARG A 99 -25.57 -12.58 -3.29
CA ARG A 99 -25.14 -11.90 -2.06
C ARG A 99 -25.89 -12.44 -0.85
N VAL A 100 -25.23 -12.41 0.31
CA VAL A 100 -25.88 -12.73 1.58
C VAL A 100 -26.49 -11.45 2.16
N PRO A 101 -27.80 -11.38 2.43
CA PRO A 101 -28.43 -10.17 2.94
C PRO A 101 -28.01 -9.90 4.39
N ILE A 102 -27.05 -8.99 4.56
CA ILE A 102 -26.52 -8.56 5.86
C ILE A 102 -26.58 -7.04 5.93
N ALA A 103 -27.50 -6.50 6.73
CA ALA A 103 -27.77 -5.06 6.79
C ALA A 103 -26.59 -4.26 7.35
N ASN A 104 -25.93 -4.78 8.39
CA ASN A 104 -24.81 -4.12 9.07
C ASN A 104 -23.63 -5.10 9.24
N PRO A 105 -22.80 -5.29 8.20
CA PRO A 105 -21.66 -6.19 8.27
C PRO A 105 -20.68 -5.79 9.37
N ALA A 106 -20.41 -6.68 10.31
CA ALA A 106 -19.55 -6.41 11.47
C ALA A 106 -18.07 -6.71 11.21
N ASN A 107 -17.75 -7.51 10.19
CA ASN A 107 -16.40 -8.00 9.93
C ASN A 107 -16.12 -8.12 8.41
N SER A 108 -14.88 -8.46 8.09
CA SER A 108 -14.41 -8.59 6.71
C SER A 108 -15.01 -9.76 5.93
N GLU A 109 -15.49 -10.82 6.60
CA GLU A 109 -16.24 -11.90 5.93
C GLU A 109 -17.61 -11.37 5.49
N GLU A 110 -18.38 -10.84 6.43
CA GLU A 110 -19.75 -10.36 6.20
C GLU A 110 -19.81 -9.25 5.14
N VAL A 111 -18.86 -8.31 5.13
CA VAL A 111 -18.87 -7.21 4.16
C VAL A 111 -18.70 -7.69 2.73
N ILE A 112 -17.88 -8.74 2.51
CA ILE A 112 -17.70 -9.30 1.18
C ILE A 112 -18.85 -10.22 0.81
N LEU A 113 -19.36 -11.02 1.75
CA LEU A 113 -20.53 -11.86 1.51
C LEU A 113 -21.76 -11.02 1.12
N SER A 114 -21.95 -9.85 1.75
CA SER A 114 -23.07 -8.96 1.42
C SER A 114 -22.87 -8.17 0.13
N GLN A 115 -21.64 -8.00 -0.36
CA GLN A 115 -21.33 -7.24 -1.57
C GLN A 115 -20.97 -8.09 -2.80
N ALA A 116 -20.55 -9.33 -2.64
CA ALA A 116 -20.06 -10.15 -3.75
C ALA A 116 -20.49 -11.62 -3.66
N GLY A 117 -21.07 -12.03 -2.53
CA GLY A 117 -21.51 -13.39 -2.30
C GLY A 117 -20.37 -14.39 -2.05
N PRO A 118 -20.71 -15.66 -1.75
CA PRO A 118 -19.74 -16.68 -1.35
C PRO A 118 -18.72 -17.04 -2.42
N GLU A 119 -19.09 -17.03 -3.71
CA GLU A 119 -18.18 -17.46 -4.79
C GLU A 119 -16.98 -16.52 -4.90
N PHE A 120 -17.21 -15.20 -5.01
CA PHE A 120 -16.13 -14.23 -5.07
C PHE A 120 -15.38 -14.06 -3.75
N TYR A 121 -16.07 -14.23 -2.61
CA TYR A 121 -15.42 -14.27 -1.29
C TYR A 121 -14.33 -15.36 -1.24
N ARG A 122 -14.69 -16.61 -1.61
CA ARG A 122 -13.75 -17.73 -1.60
C ARG A 122 -12.65 -17.57 -2.64
N LEU A 123 -12.99 -17.11 -3.84
CA LEU A 123 -12.04 -16.92 -4.94
C LEU A 123 -10.95 -15.90 -4.62
N PHE A 124 -11.30 -14.76 -4.00
CA PHE A 124 -10.39 -13.62 -3.97
C PHE A 124 -10.04 -13.12 -2.58
N PHE A 125 -10.87 -13.36 -1.57
CA PHE A 125 -10.75 -12.71 -0.27
C PHE A 125 -10.32 -13.67 0.84
N GLU A 126 -10.96 -14.83 0.96
CA GLU A 126 -10.76 -15.74 2.11
C GLU A 126 -9.30 -16.17 2.26
N GLY A 127 -8.77 -16.92 1.29
CA GLY A 127 -7.40 -17.44 1.33
C GLY A 127 -6.35 -16.32 1.36
N TYR A 128 -6.57 -15.25 0.58
CA TYR A 128 -5.67 -14.08 0.58
C TYR A 128 -5.58 -13.43 1.96
N THR A 129 -6.72 -13.23 2.61
CA THR A 129 -6.81 -12.54 3.91
C THR A 129 -6.22 -13.40 5.01
N GLN A 130 -6.54 -14.69 5.04
CA GLN A 130 -5.93 -15.64 5.98
C GLN A 130 -4.41 -15.66 5.83
N LYS A 131 -3.90 -15.66 4.61
CA LYS A 131 -2.45 -15.59 4.35
C LYS A 131 -1.83 -14.26 4.79
N GLN A 132 -2.42 -13.12 4.40
CA GLN A 132 -1.90 -11.80 4.73
C GLN A 132 -1.89 -11.54 6.25
N TRP A 133 -2.97 -11.90 6.94
CA TRP A 133 -3.24 -11.50 8.33
C TRP A 133 -3.05 -12.62 9.35
N LYS A 134 -2.91 -13.88 8.92
CA LYS A 134 -2.98 -15.07 9.78
C LYS A 134 -4.22 -15.11 10.68
N ARG A 135 -5.33 -14.56 10.17
CA ARG A 135 -6.62 -14.48 10.84
C ARG A 135 -7.72 -14.73 9.84
N HIS A 136 -8.80 -15.33 10.31
CA HIS A 136 -9.99 -15.49 9.48
C HIS A 136 -10.61 -14.10 9.20
N PRO A 137 -11.19 -13.84 8.00
CA PRO A 137 -11.86 -12.57 7.73
C PRO A 137 -12.97 -12.20 8.73
N ARG A 138 -13.55 -13.18 9.43
CA ARG A 138 -14.53 -12.94 10.51
C ARG A 138 -13.94 -12.31 11.78
N ASP A 139 -12.63 -12.46 11.98
CA ASP A 139 -11.90 -11.92 13.13
C ASP A 139 -11.23 -10.58 12.82
N LEU A 140 -11.56 -9.99 11.67
CA LEU A 140 -11.02 -8.73 11.18
C LEU A 140 -12.14 -7.73 10.97
N ASP A 141 -11.88 -6.48 11.35
CA ASP A 141 -12.78 -5.35 11.10
C ASP A 141 -13.22 -5.28 9.64
N ALA A 142 -14.47 -4.87 9.39
CA ALA A 142 -15.04 -4.78 8.05
C ALA A 142 -14.23 -3.90 7.09
N SER A 143 -13.51 -2.90 7.59
CA SER A 143 -12.68 -2.00 6.77
C SER A 143 -11.49 -2.70 6.09
N VAL A 144 -11.03 -3.85 6.58
CA VAL A 144 -9.85 -4.54 6.02
C VAL A 144 -10.12 -5.05 4.60
N CYS A 145 -11.26 -5.72 4.38
CA CYS A 145 -11.68 -6.17 3.06
C CYS A 145 -12.61 -5.18 2.36
N GLY A 146 -13.45 -4.45 3.11
CA GLY A 146 -14.43 -3.50 2.56
C GLY A 146 -13.83 -2.29 1.84
N ARG A 147 -12.50 -2.09 1.94
CA ARG A 147 -11.76 -1.10 1.14
C ARG A 147 -11.61 -1.46 -0.35
N ILE A 148 -11.83 -2.73 -0.72
CA ILE A 148 -11.72 -3.18 -2.10
C ILE A 148 -13.11 -3.05 -2.76
N PRO A 149 -13.26 -2.22 -3.81
CA PRO A 149 -14.56 -1.97 -4.39
C PRO A 149 -15.08 -3.20 -5.16
N ILE A 150 -16.39 -3.41 -5.11
CA ILE A 150 -17.11 -4.29 -6.04
C ILE A 150 -17.84 -3.38 -7.03
N ARG A 151 -17.66 -3.61 -8.33
CA ARG A 151 -18.24 -2.77 -9.39
C ARG A 151 -19.15 -3.58 -10.28
N THR A 152 -20.10 -2.93 -10.93
CA THR A 152 -20.96 -3.56 -11.96
C THR A 152 -20.59 -3.14 -13.38
N ASN A 153 -19.60 -2.25 -13.54
CA ASN A 153 -19.06 -1.81 -14.81
C ASN A 153 -17.70 -2.49 -15.12
N ARG A 154 -17.01 -2.08 -16.18
CA ARG A 154 -15.71 -2.62 -16.62
C ARG A 154 -14.50 -1.81 -16.13
N ASP A 155 -14.66 -1.03 -15.06
CA ASP A 155 -13.52 -0.28 -14.50
C ASP A 155 -12.60 -1.24 -13.74
N ASP A 156 -11.43 -1.52 -14.33
CA ASP A 156 -10.37 -2.37 -13.79
C ASP A 156 -9.38 -1.62 -12.86
N ARG A 157 -9.57 -0.31 -12.64
CA ARG A 157 -8.66 0.43 -11.74
C ARG A 157 -8.80 -0.11 -10.33
N TYR A 158 -7.69 -0.46 -9.70
CA TYR A 158 -7.69 -1.00 -8.34
C TYR A 158 -8.23 -0.03 -7.29
N LEU A 159 -8.11 1.27 -7.59
CA LEU A 159 -8.35 2.37 -6.66
C LEU A 159 -9.55 3.20 -7.14
N THR A 160 -10.25 3.83 -6.19
CA THR A 160 -11.48 4.60 -6.46
C THR A 160 -11.24 6.09 -6.52
N GLU A 161 -10.09 6.56 -6.04
CA GLU A 161 -9.74 7.97 -6.03
C GLU A 161 -9.52 8.50 -7.45
N SER A 162 -9.90 9.76 -7.69
CA SER A 162 -9.87 10.40 -9.01
C SER A 162 -8.45 10.70 -9.47
N PHE A 163 -7.59 11.16 -8.57
CA PHE A 163 -6.18 11.39 -8.86
C PHE A 163 -5.37 10.14 -8.49
N GLN A 164 -4.68 9.56 -9.47
CA GLN A 164 -3.83 8.37 -9.31
C GLN A 164 -2.55 8.58 -10.12
N ALA A 165 -1.42 8.70 -9.44
CA ALA A 165 -0.15 9.00 -10.09
C ALA A 165 1.02 8.53 -9.24
N LEU A 166 2.20 8.45 -9.86
CA LEU A 166 3.48 8.37 -9.18
C LEU A 166 4.19 9.73 -9.30
N PRO A 167 5.05 10.11 -8.32
CA PRO A 167 5.99 11.20 -8.52
C PRO A 167 6.86 10.90 -9.75
N ASP A 168 6.95 11.83 -10.71
CA ASP A 168 7.64 11.65 -12.00
C ASP A 168 9.11 11.24 -11.85
N LYS A 169 9.78 11.75 -10.81
CA LYS A 169 11.17 11.44 -10.45
C LYS A 169 11.29 10.53 -9.22
N GLY A 170 10.19 9.89 -8.83
CA GLY A 170 10.11 9.01 -7.66
C GLY A 170 10.02 9.72 -6.32
N TYR A 171 9.56 9.00 -5.30
CA TYR A 171 9.30 9.55 -3.96
C TYR A 171 10.54 10.13 -3.28
N THR A 172 11.72 9.55 -3.51
CA THR A 172 12.97 10.05 -2.90
C THR A 172 13.30 11.46 -3.38
N ALA A 173 13.12 11.76 -4.68
CA ALA A 173 13.31 13.11 -5.21
C ALA A 173 12.29 14.10 -4.64
N MET A 174 11.02 13.69 -4.55
CA MET A 174 9.96 14.51 -3.94
C MET A 174 10.28 14.89 -2.49
N PHE A 175 10.69 13.93 -1.65
CA PHE A 175 11.09 14.22 -0.26
C PHE A 175 12.36 15.08 -0.18
N GLY A 176 13.32 14.89 -1.11
CA GLY A 176 14.50 15.76 -1.22
C GLY A 176 14.12 17.21 -1.48
N ASN A 177 13.20 17.45 -2.42
CA ASN A 177 12.69 18.79 -2.73
C ASN A 177 11.93 19.41 -1.55
N LEU A 178 11.13 18.62 -0.84
CA LEU A 178 10.41 19.06 0.37
C LEU A 178 11.39 19.55 1.45
N LEU A 179 12.44 18.78 1.73
CA LEU A 179 13.47 19.15 2.71
C LEU A 179 14.25 20.40 2.27
N ALA A 180 14.63 20.49 0.99
CA ALA A 180 15.33 21.65 0.44
C ALA A 180 14.50 22.93 0.51
N ALA A 181 13.18 22.84 0.35
CA ALA A 181 12.24 23.96 0.45
C ALA A 181 11.94 24.38 1.90
N SER A 182 12.51 23.71 2.90
CA SER A 182 12.20 23.91 4.32
C SER A 182 13.43 24.43 5.09
N PRO A 183 13.75 25.74 4.99
CA PRO A 183 14.90 26.31 5.68
C PRO A 183 14.78 26.13 7.20
N GLY A 184 15.90 25.86 7.88
CA GLY A 184 15.94 25.62 9.32
C GLY A 184 15.62 24.18 9.75
N ILE A 185 15.31 23.26 8.82
CA ILE A 185 15.21 21.84 9.13
C ILE A 185 16.60 21.21 9.22
N GLU A 186 16.86 20.58 10.35
CA GLU A 186 18.00 19.69 10.56
C GLU A 186 17.53 18.23 10.56
N VAL A 187 18.15 17.37 9.74
CA VAL A 187 17.83 15.94 9.65
C VAL A 187 18.96 15.10 10.24
N ARG A 188 18.62 14.23 11.19
CA ARG A 188 19.54 13.29 11.83
C ARG A 188 19.08 11.85 11.55
N LEU A 189 19.90 11.10 10.81
CA LEU A 189 19.64 9.70 10.45
C LEU A 189 20.46 8.77 11.34
N GLY A 190 19.98 7.54 11.54
CA GLY A 190 20.64 6.57 12.40
C GLY A 190 20.54 6.89 13.89
N VAL A 191 19.58 7.72 14.28
CA VAL A 191 19.37 8.14 15.67
C VAL A 191 17.98 7.69 16.11
N ASP A 192 17.94 6.78 17.08
CA ASP A 192 16.68 6.29 17.64
C ASP A 192 16.00 7.35 18.53
N PHE A 193 14.72 7.15 18.84
CA PHE A 193 13.93 8.13 19.60
C PHE A 193 14.41 8.31 21.05
N GLU A 194 14.88 7.26 21.71
CA GLU A 194 15.38 7.33 23.10
C GLU A 194 16.74 8.04 23.17
N GLU A 195 17.60 7.85 22.17
CA GLU A 195 18.79 8.67 21.96
C GLU A 195 18.42 10.12 21.69
N ALA A 196 17.47 10.36 20.78
CA ALA A 196 17.05 11.72 20.40
C ALA A 196 16.48 12.51 21.59
N ARG A 197 15.59 11.87 22.37
CA ARG A 197 14.96 12.48 23.56
C ARG A 197 15.97 12.89 24.62
N ARG A 198 17.11 12.19 24.72
CA ARG A 198 18.20 12.54 25.65
C ARG A 198 19.08 13.67 25.13
N ARG A 199 19.24 13.79 23.81
CA ARG A 199 20.18 14.74 23.18
C ARG A 199 19.59 16.11 22.91
N TRP A 200 18.29 16.21 22.61
CA TRP A 200 17.68 17.46 22.18
C TRP A 200 16.48 17.84 23.03
N SER A 201 16.45 19.10 23.46
CA SER A 201 15.26 19.72 24.05
C SER A 201 14.35 20.26 22.95
N HIS A 202 13.04 20.31 23.21
CA HIS A 202 12.05 20.76 22.24
C HIS A 202 10.88 21.48 22.90
N ARG A 203 10.31 22.47 22.19
CA ARG A 203 9.06 23.14 22.61
C ARG A 203 7.83 22.25 22.38
N HIS A 204 7.87 21.44 21.34
CA HIS A 204 6.82 20.51 20.94
C HIS A 204 7.43 19.28 20.27
N LEU A 205 6.89 18.10 20.54
CA LEU A 205 7.31 16.86 19.90
C LEU A 205 6.23 16.37 18.94
N ILE A 206 6.61 16.04 17.70
CA ILE A 206 5.76 15.27 16.79
C ILE A 206 6.34 13.85 16.74
N HIS A 207 5.55 12.87 17.18
CA HIS A 207 5.93 11.47 17.16
C HIS A 207 5.13 10.70 16.11
N THR A 208 5.82 9.96 15.25
CA THR A 208 5.26 9.19 14.12
C THR A 208 5.59 7.69 14.20
N GLY A 209 6.37 7.28 15.20
CA GLY A 209 6.75 5.88 15.45
C GLY A 209 5.66 5.07 16.14
N ALA A 210 5.97 3.82 16.49
CA ALA A 210 5.04 2.91 17.16
C ALA A 210 4.66 3.45 18.55
N ILE A 211 3.35 3.58 18.80
CA ILE A 211 2.84 4.23 20.01
C ILE A 211 3.17 3.46 21.30
N ASP A 212 3.22 2.14 21.20
CA ASP A 212 3.64 1.25 22.28
C ASP A 212 5.13 1.38 22.60
N GLU A 213 5.99 1.54 21.58
CA GLU A 213 7.42 1.88 21.76
C GLU A 213 7.59 3.20 22.50
N TYR A 214 6.82 4.23 22.14
CA TYR A 214 6.88 5.54 22.80
C TYR A 214 6.63 5.46 24.32
N PHE A 215 5.71 4.59 24.74
CA PHE A 215 5.40 4.34 26.16
C PHE A 215 6.23 3.22 26.79
N GLY A 216 7.31 2.77 26.14
CA GLY A 216 8.20 1.73 26.65
C GLY A 216 7.49 0.39 26.87
N TYR A 217 6.48 0.07 26.05
CA TYR A 217 5.67 -1.15 26.14
C TYR A 217 5.02 -1.38 27.52
N LYS A 218 4.75 -0.33 28.30
CA LYS A 218 4.21 -0.45 29.67
C LYS A 218 2.86 -1.19 29.77
N PHE A 219 2.14 -1.33 28.66
CA PHE A 219 0.87 -2.07 28.56
C PHE A 219 0.99 -3.35 27.71
N GLY A 220 2.22 -3.79 27.45
CA GLY A 220 2.54 -4.82 26.46
C GLY A 220 2.71 -4.27 25.04
N PRO A 221 3.30 -5.07 24.13
CA PRO A 221 3.46 -4.70 22.73
C PRO A 221 2.12 -4.76 21.98
N LEU A 222 1.90 -3.80 21.08
CA LEU A 222 0.74 -3.83 20.19
C LEU A 222 1.00 -4.78 19.01
N PRO A 223 -0.02 -5.51 18.52
CA PRO A 223 0.16 -6.46 17.43
C PRO A 223 0.23 -5.76 16.07
N TYR A 224 1.39 -5.80 15.42
CA TYR A 224 1.55 -5.37 14.03
C TYR A 224 1.66 -6.57 13.08
N ARG A 225 1.42 -6.33 11.79
CA ARG A 225 1.88 -7.21 10.71
C ARG A 225 3.18 -6.67 10.14
N SER A 226 4.12 -7.58 9.89
CA SER A 226 5.34 -7.28 9.15
C SER A 226 5.28 -7.90 7.75
N LEU A 227 6.22 -7.51 6.89
CA LEU A 227 6.36 -8.01 5.54
C LEU A 227 7.82 -8.32 5.27
N ARG A 228 8.04 -9.34 4.42
CA ARG A 228 9.34 -9.66 3.85
C ARG A 228 9.22 -9.55 2.33
N PHE A 229 10.14 -8.83 1.72
CA PHE A 229 10.17 -8.61 0.28
C PHE A 229 11.35 -9.35 -0.32
N GLU A 230 11.09 -10.16 -1.35
CA GLU A 230 12.12 -10.77 -2.18
C GLU A 230 12.11 -10.09 -3.55
N HIS A 231 13.27 -9.59 -3.98
CA HIS A 231 13.43 -8.88 -5.25
C HIS A 231 14.18 -9.77 -6.23
N GLU A 232 13.67 -9.85 -7.45
CA GLU A 232 14.29 -10.57 -8.56
C GLU A 232 14.32 -9.69 -9.79
N ALA A 233 15.38 -9.81 -10.59
CA ALA A 233 15.56 -9.09 -11.84
C ALA A 233 15.80 -10.10 -12.97
N PHE A 234 15.24 -9.80 -14.13
CA PHE A 234 15.24 -10.68 -15.29
C PHE A 234 15.74 -9.95 -16.52
N SER A 235 16.64 -10.61 -17.26
CA SER A 235 17.10 -10.14 -18.56
C SER A 235 15.99 -10.25 -19.61
N ALA A 236 16.17 -9.56 -20.74
CA ALA A 236 15.28 -9.69 -21.89
C ALA A 236 15.09 -11.15 -22.32
N GLU A 237 16.17 -11.94 -22.29
CA GLU A 237 16.15 -13.35 -22.65
C GLU A 237 15.30 -14.20 -21.71
N GLN A 238 15.43 -13.98 -20.39
CA GLN A 238 14.62 -14.71 -19.40
C GLN A 238 13.13 -14.36 -19.53
N LEU A 239 12.80 -13.17 -20.02
CA LEU A 239 11.42 -12.71 -20.19
C LEU A 239 10.76 -13.21 -21.49
N ARG A 240 11.53 -13.64 -22.49
CA ARG A 240 10.95 -14.22 -23.74
C ARG A 240 10.01 -15.40 -23.47
N GLY A 241 10.35 -16.24 -22.49
CA GLY A 241 9.50 -17.38 -22.08
C GLY A 241 8.22 -16.98 -21.34
N ARG A 242 8.05 -15.71 -20.99
CA ARG A 242 6.91 -15.18 -20.21
C ARG A 242 5.97 -14.31 -21.04
N GLU A 243 6.26 -14.05 -22.31
CA GLU A 243 5.48 -13.12 -23.14
C GLU A 243 4.01 -13.54 -23.29
N SER A 244 3.73 -14.83 -23.42
CA SER A 244 2.36 -15.36 -23.45
C SER A 244 1.62 -15.16 -22.12
N THR A 245 2.35 -15.21 -21.01
CA THR A 245 1.80 -14.99 -19.66
C THR A 245 1.57 -13.50 -19.39
N ALA A 246 2.50 -12.65 -19.81
CA ALA A 246 2.43 -11.20 -19.60
C ALA A 246 1.56 -10.49 -20.64
N GLY A 247 1.30 -11.12 -21.79
CA GLY A 247 0.61 -10.53 -22.93
C GLY A 247 1.44 -9.53 -23.73
N LYS A 248 2.72 -9.32 -23.37
CA LYS A 248 3.64 -8.38 -24.02
C LYS A 248 5.11 -8.68 -23.70
N PRO A 249 6.06 -8.31 -24.60
CA PRO A 249 7.49 -8.52 -24.39
C PRO A 249 8.05 -7.69 -23.24
N GLY A 250 9.07 -8.22 -22.57
CA GLY A 250 9.79 -7.52 -21.51
C GLY A 250 9.03 -7.37 -20.19
N PHE A 251 7.97 -8.15 -19.96
CA PHE A 251 7.23 -8.18 -18.70
C PHE A 251 7.16 -9.58 -18.13
N TRP A 252 7.17 -9.70 -16.81
CA TRP A 252 7.07 -10.97 -16.10
C TRP A 252 5.62 -11.44 -15.96
N GLN A 253 4.68 -10.50 -15.84
CA GLN A 253 3.27 -10.78 -15.53
C GLN A 253 2.33 -9.80 -16.25
N PRO A 254 1.01 -10.09 -16.33
CA PRO A 254 0.09 -9.29 -17.16
C PRO A 254 -0.32 -7.94 -16.56
N ALA A 255 -0.03 -7.70 -15.28
CA ALA A 255 -0.44 -6.49 -14.58
C ALA A 255 0.61 -6.05 -13.56
N MET A 256 0.53 -4.79 -13.15
CA MET A 256 1.46 -4.21 -12.16
C MET A 256 1.51 -5.03 -10.87
N GLN A 257 0.37 -5.53 -10.42
CA GLN A 257 0.27 -6.42 -9.28
C GLN A 257 -0.59 -7.62 -9.66
N VAL A 258 -0.12 -8.81 -9.27
CA VAL A 258 -0.92 -10.04 -9.33
C VAL A 258 -1.04 -10.58 -7.91
N ASN A 259 -2.27 -10.70 -7.42
CA ASN A 259 -2.60 -11.34 -6.15
C ASN A 259 -2.65 -12.85 -6.33
N TYR A 260 -2.23 -13.60 -5.32
CA TYR A 260 -2.31 -15.06 -5.30
C TYR A 260 -3.09 -15.44 -4.03
N PRO A 261 -4.42 -15.61 -4.10
CA PRO A 261 -5.24 -15.90 -2.92
C PRO A 261 -5.09 -17.34 -2.42
N ASP A 262 -4.64 -18.26 -3.28
CA ASP A 262 -4.55 -19.69 -2.97
C ASP A 262 -3.64 -19.95 -1.75
N PRO A 263 -4.07 -20.72 -0.73
CA PRO A 263 -3.32 -20.94 0.51
C PRO A 263 -1.93 -21.58 0.29
N GLU A 264 -1.82 -22.45 -0.71
CA GLU A 264 -0.58 -23.17 -1.04
C GLU A 264 0.53 -22.25 -1.59
N VAL A 265 0.18 -21.06 -2.06
CA VAL A 265 1.17 -20.09 -2.56
C VAL A 265 1.75 -19.31 -1.38
N PRO A 266 3.07 -19.36 -1.11
CA PRO A 266 3.66 -18.83 0.13
C PRO A 266 3.72 -17.30 0.19
N PHE A 267 3.62 -16.60 -0.96
CA PHE A 267 3.55 -15.15 -1.05
C PHE A 267 2.11 -14.69 -1.34
N THR A 268 1.81 -13.43 -1.01
CA THR A 268 0.46 -12.85 -1.23
C THR A 268 0.33 -12.26 -2.62
N ARG A 269 1.39 -11.63 -3.12
CA ARG A 269 1.39 -10.97 -4.43
C ARG A 269 2.79 -10.84 -5.03
N ILE A 270 2.80 -10.67 -6.34
CA ILE A 270 3.96 -10.22 -7.11
C ILE A 270 3.67 -8.82 -7.64
N VAL A 271 4.63 -7.92 -7.48
CA VAL A 271 4.59 -6.56 -8.01
C VAL A 271 5.68 -6.39 -9.07
N GLU A 272 5.28 -5.90 -10.24
CA GLU A 272 6.15 -5.51 -11.33
C GLU A 272 5.91 -4.01 -11.62
N ILE A 273 6.68 -3.16 -10.95
CA ILE A 273 6.47 -1.71 -10.93
C ILE A 273 6.64 -1.06 -12.32
N LYS A 274 7.36 -1.74 -13.23
CA LYS A 274 7.56 -1.32 -14.62
C LYS A 274 6.25 -0.99 -15.35
N HIS A 275 5.15 -1.68 -15.01
CA HIS A 275 3.83 -1.37 -15.54
C HIS A 275 3.35 0.05 -15.21
N ALA A 276 3.77 0.59 -14.06
CA ALA A 276 3.36 1.90 -13.57
C ALA A 276 4.40 2.99 -13.78
N THR A 277 5.68 2.65 -13.86
CA THR A 277 6.74 3.63 -14.09
C THR A 277 6.90 3.96 -15.57
N GLY A 278 6.33 3.16 -16.48
CA GLY A 278 6.41 3.36 -17.92
C GLY A 278 7.83 3.19 -18.48
N GLN A 279 8.74 2.53 -17.74
CA GLN A 279 10.12 2.35 -18.17
C GLN A 279 10.20 1.50 -19.45
N ASP A 280 10.79 2.09 -20.50
CA ASP A 280 11.07 1.41 -21.76
C ASP A 280 12.45 0.76 -21.74
N ILE A 281 12.51 -0.42 -21.12
CA ILE A 281 13.70 -1.26 -21.03
C ILE A 281 13.31 -2.70 -21.36
N PRO A 282 14.15 -3.54 -21.98
CA PRO A 282 13.76 -4.91 -22.33
C PRO A 282 13.86 -5.88 -21.14
N ALA A 283 14.49 -5.45 -20.04
CA ALA A 283 14.57 -6.17 -18.78
C ALA A 283 13.40 -5.79 -17.84
N SER A 284 13.26 -6.52 -16.73
CA SER A 284 12.30 -6.18 -15.69
C SER A 284 12.75 -6.65 -14.31
N SER A 285 12.12 -6.10 -13.28
CA SER A 285 12.29 -6.52 -11.89
C SER A 285 10.93 -6.72 -11.24
N ILE A 286 10.82 -7.77 -10.43
CA ILE A 286 9.63 -8.04 -9.63
C ILE A 286 9.97 -8.06 -8.15
N MET A 287 8.93 -7.94 -7.34
CA MET A 287 8.98 -8.12 -5.91
C MET A 287 7.89 -9.08 -5.46
N ARG A 288 8.28 -10.16 -4.79
CA ARG A 288 7.37 -11.07 -4.07
C ARG A 288 7.19 -10.57 -2.65
N GLU A 289 5.94 -10.47 -2.21
CA GLU A 289 5.58 -10.06 -0.85
C GLU A 289 5.17 -11.26 0.00
N PHE A 290 5.88 -11.47 1.10
CA PHE A 290 5.61 -12.52 2.07
C PHE A 290 5.08 -11.92 3.38
N PRO A 291 3.92 -12.39 3.87
CA PRO A 291 3.41 -12.00 5.17
C PRO A 291 4.34 -12.51 6.26
N LYS A 292 4.67 -11.67 7.24
CA LYS A 292 5.54 -12.01 8.37
C LYS A 292 4.91 -11.56 9.68
N ASP A 293 5.02 -12.37 10.71
CA ASP A 293 4.64 -11.95 12.06
C ASP A 293 5.59 -10.84 12.52
N TRP A 294 5.04 -9.82 13.17
CA TRP A 294 5.87 -8.82 13.79
C TRP A 294 6.46 -9.38 15.08
N THR A 295 7.77 -9.15 15.25
CA THR A 295 8.48 -9.30 16.52
C THR A 295 9.22 -8.00 16.83
N PRO A 296 9.50 -7.69 18.11
CA PRO A 296 10.35 -6.55 18.46
C PRO A 296 11.64 -6.55 17.64
N GLY A 297 11.94 -5.43 16.96
CA GLY A 297 13.08 -5.30 16.04
C GLY A 297 12.79 -5.54 14.56
N THR A 298 11.57 -5.98 14.19
CA THR A 298 11.10 -6.01 12.79
C THR A 298 10.24 -4.79 12.45
N ASP A 299 10.18 -4.41 11.17
CA ASP A 299 9.40 -3.24 10.75
C ASP A 299 7.89 -3.47 10.91
N PRO A 300 7.17 -2.62 11.65
CA PRO A 300 5.72 -2.67 11.73
C PRO A 300 5.11 -2.00 10.47
N TYR A 301 4.49 -2.77 9.59
CA TYR A 301 3.90 -2.24 8.34
C TYR A 301 2.41 -1.90 8.49
N TYR A 302 1.65 -2.78 9.13
CA TYR A 302 0.20 -2.62 9.31
C TYR A 302 -0.19 -2.79 10.78
N PRO A 303 -0.85 -1.79 11.41
CA PRO A 303 -1.49 -1.99 12.70
C PRO A 303 -2.71 -2.91 12.54
N ILE A 304 -3.02 -3.70 13.57
CA ILE A 304 -4.29 -4.43 13.66
C ILE A 304 -5.26 -3.54 14.42
N PRO A 305 -6.39 -3.08 13.84
CA PRO A 305 -7.26 -2.06 14.43
C PRO A 305 -7.61 -2.32 15.91
N ALA A 306 -7.57 -1.26 16.74
CA ALA A 306 -7.97 -1.29 18.15
C ALA A 306 -8.73 0.01 18.53
N PRO A 307 -9.53 0.00 19.63
CA PRO A 307 -10.28 1.17 20.08
C PRO A 307 -9.37 2.37 20.44
N ASP A 308 -9.84 3.58 20.13
CA ASP A 308 -9.11 4.83 20.36
C ASP A 308 -8.87 5.10 21.86
N SER A 309 -7.64 5.52 22.19
CA SER A 309 -7.36 6.22 23.43
C SER A 309 -6.51 7.47 23.13
N ARG A 310 -6.99 8.65 23.53
CA ARG A 310 -6.20 9.89 23.47
C ARG A 310 -6.07 10.47 24.87
N LYS A 311 -4.83 10.66 25.35
CA LYS A 311 -4.50 11.63 26.40
C LYS A 311 -3.10 12.23 26.25
N ALA A 312 -3.08 13.53 26.55
CA ALA A 312 -2.02 14.39 27.11
C ALA A 312 -0.99 15.10 26.21
N TYR A 313 -0.50 16.22 26.78
CA TYR A 313 -0.09 17.49 26.17
C TYR A 313 1.42 17.61 25.86
N HIS A 314 1.75 18.52 24.94
CA HIS A 314 3.09 18.87 24.36
C HIS A 314 3.71 17.85 23.39
N THR A 315 3.02 16.75 23.12
CA THR A 315 3.37 15.80 22.07
C THR A 315 2.17 15.58 21.17
N SER A 316 2.39 15.55 19.86
CA SER A 316 1.40 15.18 18.86
C SER A 316 1.77 13.83 18.26
N PHE A 317 0.82 12.90 18.30
CA PHE A 317 0.93 11.60 17.66
C PHE A 317 0.21 11.63 16.32
N ILE A 318 0.98 11.57 15.24
CA ILE A 318 0.44 11.57 13.88
C ILE A 318 1.05 10.45 13.04
N GLY A 319 0.31 10.01 12.02
CA GLY A 319 0.74 8.96 11.12
C GLY A 319 0.37 7.56 11.59
N ARG A 320 0.54 6.60 10.67
CA ARG A 320 0.03 5.21 10.76
C ARG A 320 0.34 4.53 12.10
N LEU A 321 1.59 4.61 12.55
CA LEU A 321 2.08 3.88 13.72
C LEU A 321 1.71 4.59 15.03
N ALA A 322 1.89 5.91 15.09
CA ALA A 322 1.64 6.68 16.30
C ALA A 322 0.16 6.76 16.66
N THR A 323 -0.72 6.65 15.66
CA THR A 323 -2.17 6.57 15.89
C THR A 323 -2.70 5.15 15.82
N TYR A 324 -1.86 4.15 15.54
CA TYR A 324 -2.24 2.74 15.41
C TYR A 324 -3.44 2.50 14.47
N ARG A 325 -3.43 3.17 13.30
CA ARG A 325 -4.51 3.14 12.31
C ARG A 325 -3.98 2.89 10.92
N TYR A 326 -4.73 2.15 10.11
CA TYR A 326 -4.35 1.89 8.72
C TYR A 326 -4.67 3.08 7.83
N TYR A 327 -3.64 3.92 7.56
CA TYR A 327 -3.74 5.06 6.65
C TYR A 327 -2.96 4.88 5.34
N ASN A 328 -3.54 5.41 4.26
CA ASN A 328 -2.88 5.66 2.96
C ASN A 328 -2.00 6.92 3.03
N MET A 329 -1.17 7.14 2.01
CA MET A 329 -0.22 8.27 1.98
C MET A 329 -0.91 9.64 2.00
N ASP A 330 -2.01 9.79 1.28
CA ASP A 330 -2.79 11.02 1.26
C ASP A 330 -3.42 11.31 2.63
N GLN A 331 -4.00 10.29 3.29
CA GLN A 331 -4.56 10.44 4.63
C GLN A 331 -3.51 10.86 5.67
N VAL A 332 -2.29 10.30 5.59
CA VAL A 332 -1.17 10.75 6.45
C VAL A 332 -0.75 12.18 6.10
N THR A 333 -0.73 12.54 4.81
CA THR A 333 -0.41 13.91 4.37
C THR A 333 -1.44 14.90 4.89
N GLY A 334 -2.73 14.60 4.75
CA GLY A 334 -3.82 15.42 5.28
C GLY A 334 -3.74 15.58 6.80
N MET A 335 -3.43 14.51 7.53
CA MET A 335 -3.20 14.57 8.97
C MET A 335 -2.02 15.48 9.34
N ALA A 336 -0.91 15.38 8.62
CA ALA A 336 0.26 16.22 8.86
C ALA A 336 -0.03 17.70 8.54
N LEU A 337 -0.76 17.99 7.47
CA LEU A 337 -1.16 19.35 7.12
C LEU A 337 -2.09 19.97 8.17
N ALA A 338 -3.10 19.22 8.63
CA ALA A 338 -4.00 19.69 9.68
C ALA A 338 -3.26 19.92 11.02
N GLU A 339 -2.33 19.04 11.36
CA GLU A 339 -1.51 19.21 12.57
C GLU A 339 -0.54 20.40 12.44
N ALA A 340 0.02 20.62 11.26
CA ALA A 340 0.86 21.79 11.00
C ALA A 340 0.06 23.09 11.16
N ASP A 341 -1.16 23.19 10.62
CA ASP A 341 -2.03 24.35 10.80
C ASP A 341 -2.24 24.64 12.29
N ARG A 342 -2.62 23.61 13.06
CA ARG A 342 -2.87 23.71 14.50
C ARG A 342 -1.64 24.18 15.28
N LEU A 343 -0.45 23.71 14.90
CA LEU A 343 0.81 24.10 15.56
C LEU A 343 1.23 25.52 15.19
N LEU A 344 1.02 25.94 13.94
CA LEU A 344 1.27 27.31 13.49
C LEU A 344 0.35 28.31 14.20
N ASP A 345 -0.92 27.96 14.38
CA ASP A 345 -1.86 28.79 15.16
C ASP A 345 -1.44 28.90 16.63
N ARG A 346 -0.93 27.80 17.20
CA ARG A 346 -0.48 27.78 18.60
C ARG A 346 0.83 28.53 18.83
N TYR A 347 1.77 28.45 17.90
CA TYR A 347 3.15 28.87 18.12
C TYR A 347 3.59 30.07 17.28
N GLY A 348 2.74 30.54 16.36
CA GLY A 348 3.06 31.55 15.38
C GLY A 348 3.62 30.93 14.09
N ARG A 349 3.46 31.66 12.97
CA ARG A 349 4.20 31.34 11.74
C ARG A 349 5.65 31.80 11.93
N PRO A 350 6.64 30.99 11.48
CA PRO A 350 8.04 31.40 11.50
C PRO A 350 8.31 32.62 10.64
#